data_AF-A0A958S826-F1
#
_entry.id   AF-A0A958S826-F1
#
_cell.length_a   1.000
_cell.length_b   1.000
_cell.length_c   1.000
_cell.angle_alpha   90.00
_cell.angle_beta   90.00
_cell.angle_gamma   90.00
#
_symmetry.space_group_name_H-M   'P 1'
#
loop_
_entity.id
_entity.type
_entity.pdbx_description
1 polymer ?
#
loop_
_entity_poly.entity_id
_entity_poly.type
_entity_poly.pdbx_seq_one_letter_code
_entity_poly.pdbx_strand_id
1 'polypeptide(L)'
;MKTLFSFLLSFIMVANICASDLQANFSYSTFYSPEQGPYLETYLSIVGGSLTYDVNENGKLQGGVEVILIFKQEEKIINFKKYRLMSVEYADSNAVAKNLLDQQRISLPNGE
;
A
#
# COMPACT_ATOMS: atom_id res chain seq x y z
N MET A 1 -8.92 -43.68 23.94
CA MET A 1 -7.77 -43.35 23.06
C MET A 1 -8.18 -42.82 21.69
N LYS A 2 -9.10 -43.46 20.96
CA LYS A 2 -9.58 -42.97 19.65
C LYS A 2 -10.23 -41.58 19.70
N THR A 3 -10.99 -41.28 20.75
CA THR A 3 -11.62 -39.97 20.99
C THR A 3 -10.61 -38.87 21.36
N LEU A 4 -9.53 -39.21 22.07
CA LEU A 4 -8.43 -38.28 22.35
C LEU A 4 -7.61 -37.97 21.08
N PHE A 5 -7.42 -38.97 20.23
CA PHE A 5 -6.74 -38.81 18.93
C PHE A 5 -7.56 -37.94 17.97
N SER A 6 -8.89 -38.08 17.93
CA SER A 6 -9.76 -37.17 17.18
C SER A 6 -9.70 -35.72 17.68
N PHE A 7 -9.60 -35.50 18.99
CA PHE A 7 -9.43 -34.15 19.55
C PHE A 7 -8.08 -33.53 19.19
N LEU A 8 -6.99 -34.33 19.20
CA LEU A 8 -5.66 -33.88 18.81
C LEU A 8 -5.58 -33.53 17.31
N LEU A 9 -6.26 -34.31 16.46
CA LEU A 9 -6.32 -34.04 15.02
C LEU A 9 -7.13 -32.79 14.68
N SER A 10 -8.16 -32.48 15.48
CA SER A 10 -8.94 -31.22 15.35
C SER A 10 -8.16 -29.98 15.80
N PHE A 11 -7.19 -30.11 16.72
CA PHE A 11 -6.40 -28.98 17.20
C PHE A 11 -5.33 -28.54 16.19
N ILE A 12 -4.81 -29.46 15.38
CA ILE A 12 -3.79 -29.19 14.35
C ILE A 12 -4.34 -28.36 13.18
N MET A 13 -5.66 -28.38 12.92
CA MET A 13 -6.29 -27.62 11.83
C MET A 13 -6.49 -26.12 12.13
N VAL A 14 -6.32 -25.67 13.38
CA VAL A 14 -6.57 -24.26 13.76
C VAL A 14 -5.34 -23.36 13.59
N ALA A 15 -4.17 -23.96 13.31
CA ALA A 15 -2.97 -23.17 13.04
C ALA A 15 -2.94 -22.74 11.56
N ASN A 16 -2.66 -21.45 11.33
CA ASN A 16 -2.40 -20.80 10.03
C ASN A 16 -3.58 -20.10 9.34
N ILE A 17 -4.33 -19.27 10.07
CA ILE A 17 -4.92 -18.08 9.44
C ILE A 17 -3.88 -16.96 9.55
N CYS A 18 -2.92 -16.91 8.62
CA CYS A 18 -2.06 -15.74 8.46
C CYS A 18 -2.82 -14.71 7.64
N ALA A 19 -3.08 -13.54 8.22
CA ALA A 19 -3.53 -12.39 7.44
C ALA A 19 -2.43 -12.03 6.42
N SER A 20 -2.81 -11.69 5.19
CA SER A 20 -1.84 -11.20 4.22
C SER A 20 -1.39 -9.81 4.65
N ASP A 21 -0.10 -9.65 4.92
CA ASP A 21 0.49 -8.32 5.13
C ASP A 21 0.38 -7.47 3.86
N LEU A 22 0.32 -6.15 4.03
CA LEU A 22 0.37 -5.19 2.93
C LEU A 22 1.69 -5.35 2.16
N GLN A 23 1.60 -5.59 0.87
CA GLN A 23 2.77 -5.74 0.00
C GLN A 23 2.91 -4.50 -0.88
N ALA A 24 3.99 -3.74 -0.65
CA ALA A 24 4.30 -2.53 -1.39
C ALA A 24 5.77 -2.50 -1.80
N ASN A 25 6.03 -1.94 -2.98
CA ASN A 25 7.35 -1.59 -3.46
C ASN A 25 7.42 -0.08 -3.69
N PHE A 26 8.48 0.55 -3.16
CA PHE A 26 8.72 1.98 -3.31
C PHE A 26 10.12 2.21 -3.85
N SER A 27 10.23 3.08 -4.84
CA SER A 27 11.49 3.61 -5.32
C SER A 27 11.35 5.08 -5.66
N TYR A 28 12.47 5.76 -5.84
CA TYR A 28 12.50 7.14 -6.30
C TYR A 28 13.70 7.39 -7.20
N SER A 29 13.65 8.48 -7.94
CA SER A 29 14.76 9.00 -8.73
C SER A 29 14.77 10.51 -8.70
N THR A 30 15.94 11.12 -8.84
CA THR A 30 16.10 12.58 -8.87
C THR A 30 16.32 13.05 -10.29
N PHE A 31 15.76 14.20 -10.61
CA PHE A 31 15.81 14.78 -11.94
C PHE A 31 15.96 16.30 -11.85
N TYR A 32 16.31 16.90 -12.98
CA TYR A 32 16.38 18.35 -13.14
C TYR A 32 15.61 18.75 -14.39
N SER A 33 14.62 19.63 -14.24
CA SER A 33 13.92 20.28 -15.34
C SER A 33 14.52 21.67 -15.58
N PRO A 34 14.90 22.03 -16.83
CA PRO A 34 15.39 23.37 -17.13
C PRO A 34 14.41 24.50 -16.76
N GLU A 35 13.10 24.22 -16.80
CA GLU A 35 12.05 25.22 -16.50
C GLU A 35 11.62 25.20 -15.02
N GLN A 36 11.63 24.03 -14.39
CA GLN A 36 11.01 23.81 -13.06
C GLN A 36 12.03 23.52 -11.95
N GLY A 37 13.31 23.39 -12.30
CA GLY A 37 14.38 23.08 -11.37
C GLY A 37 14.44 21.60 -10.94
N PRO A 38 15.13 21.30 -9.83
CA PRO A 38 15.27 19.94 -9.33
C PRO A 38 13.94 19.40 -8.80
N TYR A 39 13.69 18.11 -9.05
CA TYR A 39 12.53 17.40 -8.53
C TYR A 39 12.83 15.93 -8.27
N LEU A 40 12.06 15.35 -7.36
CA LEU A 40 12.00 13.92 -7.10
C LEU A 40 10.85 13.29 -7.89
N GLU A 41 11.08 12.14 -8.51
CA GLU A 41 9.99 11.27 -8.97
C GLU A 41 9.91 10.04 -8.07
N THR A 42 8.74 9.76 -7.52
CA THR A 42 8.47 8.58 -6.70
C THR A 42 7.67 7.56 -7.48
N TYR A 43 7.94 6.27 -7.27
CA TYR A 43 7.20 5.15 -7.84
C TYR A 43 6.76 4.23 -6.70
N LEU A 44 5.45 4.18 -6.45
CA LEU A 44 4.84 3.32 -5.45
C LEU A 44 3.96 2.29 -6.16
N SER A 45 4.24 1.01 -5.92
CA SER A 45 3.42 -0.11 -6.39
C SER A 45 2.91 -0.89 -5.21
N ILE A 46 1.60 -1.14 -5.15
CA ILE A 46 0.95 -1.92 -4.09
C ILE A 46 0.24 -3.10 -4.71
N VAL A 47 0.47 -4.30 -4.16
CA VAL A 47 -0.20 -5.52 -4.64
C VAL A 47 -1.68 -5.45 -4.25
N GLY A 48 -2.57 -5.43 -5.24
CA GLY A 48 -3.99 -5.19 -5.02
C GLY A 48 -4.65 -6.21 -4.11
N GLY A 49 -4.22 -7.48 -4.21
CA GLY A 49 -4.69 -8.58 -3.36
C GLY A 49 -4.20 -8.55 -1.92
N SER A 50 -3.29 -7.65 -1.57
CA SER A 50 -2.82 -7.44 -0.19
C SER A 50 -3.55 -6.30 0.53
N LEU A 51 -4.48 -5.62 -0.14
CA LEU A 51 -5.29 -4.56 0.46
C LEU A 51 -6.45 -5.14 1.27
N THR A 52 -6.83 -4.42 2.33
CA THR A 52 -8.13 -4.59 2.97
C THR A 52 -9.19 -3.87 2.14
N TYR A 53 -10.31 -4.56 1.89
CA TYR A 53 -11.46 -4.02 1.16
C TYR A 53 -12.67 -3.93 2.08
N ASP A 54 -13.33 -2.78 2.05
CA ASP A 54 -14.57 -2.54 2.76
C ASP A 54 -15.66 -2.06 1.79
N VAL A 55 -16.92 -2.21 2.18
CA VAL A 55 -18.05 -1.68 1.43
C VAL A 55 -18.11 -0.17 1.61
N ASN A 56 -18.02 0.57 0.52
CA ASN A 56 -18.09 2.03 0.51
C ASN A 56 -19.56 2.53 0.47
N GLU A 57 -19.73 3.85 0.47
CA GLU A 57 -21.05 4.51 0.46
C GLU A 57 -21.93 4.12 -0.74
N ASN A 58 -21.32 3.69 -1.86
CA ASN A 58 -22.01 3.23 -3.06
C ASN A 58 -22.39 1.73 -3.01
N GLY A 59 -22.14 1.06 -1.88
CA GLY A 59 -22.35 -0.38 -1.74
C GLY A 59 -21.35 -1.22 -2.53
N LYS A 60 -20.19 -0.65 -2.91
CA LYS A 60 -19.13 -1.32 -3.67
C LYS A 60 -17.94 -1.64 -2.78
N LEU A 61 -17.22 -2.71 -3.09
CA LEU A 61 -15.98 -3.03 -2.41
C LEU A 61 -14.87 -2.11 -2.91
N GLN A 62 -14.18 -1.43 -2.00
CA GLN A 62 -13.05 -0.58 -2.33
C GLN A 62 -11.99 -0.68 -1.23
N GLY A 63 -10.76 -0.92 -1.63
CA GLY A 63 -9.59 -0.89 -0.78
C GLY A 63 -8.77 0.36 -1.01
N GLY A 64 -7.90 0.69 -0.06
CA GLY A 64 -6.97 1.80 -0.21
C GLY A 64 -5.99 1.90 0.94
N VAL A 65 -4.98 2.74 0.75
CA VAL A 65 -3.97 3.05 1.77
C VAL A 65 -3.84 4.55 1.96
N GLU A 66 -3.43 4.95 3.16
CA GLU A 66 -2.94 6.29 3.43
C GLU A 66 -1.43 6.32 3.21
N VAL A 67 -0.96 7.18 2.32
CA VAL A 67 0.45 7.35 2.00
C VAL A 67 0.94 8.66 2.61
N ILE A 68 2.03 8.58 3.37
CA ILE A 68 2.72 9.73 3.95
C ILE A 68 4.17 9.71 3.45
N LEU A 69 4.53 10.69 2.65
CA LEU A 69 5.92 10.95 2.22
C LEU A 69 6.50 12.04 3.13
N ILE A 70 7.60 11.75 3.80
CA ILE A 70 8.30 12.70 4.68
C ILE A 70 9.67 12.96 4.09
N PHE A 71 9.95 14.22 3.76
CA PHE A 71 11.23 14.66 3.24
C PHE A 71 12.02 15.29 4.38
N LYS A 72 13.15 14.69 4.72
CA LYS A 72 14.01 15.13 5.81
C LYS A 72 15.36 15.59 5.29
N GLN A 73 15.88 16.65 5.88
CA GLN A 73 17.29 17.02 5.82
C GLN A 73 17.81 16.98 7.24
N GLU A 74 18.78 16.10 7.48
CA GLU A 74 19.19 15.71 8.83
C GLU A 74 17.96 15.29 9.67
N GLU A 75 17.74 15.93 10.82
CA GLU A 75 16.60 15.66 11.72
C GLU A 75 15.36 16.55 11.41
N LYS A 76 15.46 17.48 10.46
CA LYS A 76 14.38 18.42 10.14
C LYS A 76 13.52 17.92 8.99
N ILE A 77 12.21 17.87 9.21
CA ILE A 77 11.24 17.69 8.13
C ILE A 77 11.21 18.99 7.31
N ILE A 78 11.66 18.92 6.06
CA ILE A 78 11.68 20.06 5.13
C ILE A 78 10.42 20.11 4.27
N ASN A 79 9.77 18.96 4.06
CA ASN A 79 8.53 18.86 3.32
C ASN A 79 7.78 17.57 3.74
N PHE A 80 6.47 17.52 3.52
CA PHE A 80 5.68 16.31 3.69
C PHE A 80 4.52 16.28 2.69
N LYS A 81 4.06 15.08 2.34
CA LYS A 81 2.86 14.87 1.53
C LYS A 81 2.03 13.75 2.13
N LYS A 82 0.73 13.98 2.25
CA LYS A 82 -0.25 13.01 2.76
C LYS A 82 -1.40 12.86 1.76
N TYR A 83 -1.71 11.64 1.36
CA TYR A 83 -2.83 11.37 0.44
C TYR A 83 -3.37 9.95 0.63
N ARG A 84 -4.57 9.71 0.10
CA ARG A 84 -5.16 8.37 0.02
C ARG A 84 -5.02 7.84 -1.40
N LEU A 85 -4.46 6.64 -1.52
CA LEU A 85 -4.39 5.91 -2.80
C LEU A 85 -5.44 4.81 -2.76
N MET A 86 -6.48 4.97 -3.57
CA MET A 86 -7.64 4.09 -3.59
C MET A 86 -7.60 3.17 -4.81
N SER A 87 -8.06 1.95 -4.63
CA SER A 87 -8.40 1.06 -5.75
C SER A 87 -9.65 1.58 -6.48
N VAL A 88 -9.91 1.02 -7.66
CA VAL A 88 -11.23 1.14 -8.29
C VAL A 88 -12.30 0.46 -7.42
N GLU A 89 -13.55 0.83 -7.64
CA GLU A 89 -14.68 0.14 -7.01
C GLU A 89 -14.93 -1.22 -7.68
N TYR A 90 -15.15 -2.26 -6.87
CA TYR A 90 -15.50 -3.60 -7.31
C TYR A 90 -16.95 -3.91 -6.91
N ALA A 91 -17.68 -4.58 -7.81
CA ALA A 91 -19.07 -4.97 -7.56
C ALA A 91 -19.20 -6.09 -6.53
N ASP A 92 -18.24 -7.02 -6.52
CA ASP A 92 -18.19 -8.16 -5.60
C ASP A 92 -16.75 -8.67 -5.43
N SER A 93 -16.57 -9.64 -4.52
CA SER A 93 -15.28 -10.19 -4.12
C SER A 93 -14.66 -11.16 -5.13
N ASN A 94 -15.34 -11.51 -6.22
CA ASN A 94 -14.79 -12.36 -7.27
C ASN A 94 -13.92 -11.57 -8.25
N ALA A 95 -13.93 -10.24 -8.17
CA ALA A 95 -13.11 -9.40 -9.02
C ALA A 95 -11.61 -9.59 -8.71
N VAL A 96 -10.80 -9.65 -9.77
CA VAL A 96 -9.34 -9.69 -9.62
C VAL A 96 -8.85 -8.31 -9.19
N ALA A 97 -8.35 -8.24 -7.95
CA ALA A 97 -7.77 -7.04 -7.38
C ALA A 97 -6.52 -6.61 -8.17
N LYS A 98 -6.62 -5.48 -8.88
CA LYS A 98 -5.50 -4.91 -9.64
C LYS A 98 -4.51 -4.22 -8.70
N ASN A 99 -3.23 -4.24 -9.06
CA ASN A 99 -2.20 -3.48 -8.35
C ASN A 99 -2.45 -1.97 -8.49
N LEU A 100 -2.14 -1.24 -7.42
CA LEU A 100 -2.20 0.21 -7.41
C LEU A 100 -0.80 0.71 -7.76
N LEU A 101 -0.71 1.53 -8.82
CA LEU A 101 0.52 2.16 -9.26
C LEU A 101 0.38 3.66 -9.12
N ASP A 102 1.35 4.29 -8.48
CA ASP A 102 1.37 5.72 -8.21
C ASP A 102 2.74 6.31 -8.55
N GLN A 103 2.76 7.22 -9.50
CA GLN A 103 3.94 7.99 -9.91
C GLN A 103 3.69 9.46 -9.60
N GLN A 104 4.61 10.10 -8.87
CA GLN A 104 4.46 11.51 -8.51
C GLN A 104 5.77 12.26 -8.71
N ARG A 105 5.68 13.47 -9.26
CA ARG A 105 6.77 14.44 -9.33
C ARG A 105 6.62 15.48 -8.25
N ILE A 106 7.68 15.71 -7.50
CA ILE A 106 7.68 16.57 -6.32
C ILE A 106 8.88 17.50 -6.44
N SER A 107 8.62 18.78 -6.71
CA SER A 107 9.66 19.80 -6.71
C SER A 107 10.32 19.87 -5.33
N LEU A 108 11.62 19.66 -5.29
CA LEU A 108 12.40 19.66 -4.07
C LEU A 108 13.77 20.28 -4.38
N PRO A 109 14.18 21.36 -3.69
CA PRO A 109 15.52 21.91 -3.82
C PRO A 109 16.60 20.86 -3.53
N ASN A 110 17.79 21.07 -4.08
CA ASN A 110 18.95 20.24 -3.72
C ASN A 110 19.22 20.37 -2.21
N GLY A 111 19.66 19.28 -1.61
CA GLY A 111 20.17 19.32 -0.24
C GLY A 111 21.44 20.18 -0.16
N GLU A 112 21.62 20.80 1.00
CA GLU A 112 22.90 21.38 1.44
C GLU A 112 23.81 20.30 2.03
#